data_AF-A0A8J9ULI8-F1
#
_entry.id   AF-A0A8J9ULI8-F1
#
_cell.length_a   1.000
_cell.length_b   1.000
_cell.length_c   1.000
_cell.angle_alpha   90.00
_cell.angle_beta   90.00
_cell.angle_gamma   90.00
#
_symmetry.space_group_name_H-M   'P 1'
#
loop_
_entity.id
_entity.type
_entity.pdbx_description
1 polymer ?
#
loop_
_entity_poly.entity_id
_entity_poly.type
_entity_poly.pdbx_seq_one_letter_code
_entity_poly.pdbx_strand_id
1 'polypeptide(L)'
;MENLSSSLGEYEDQLSMVKNALQSAKNASEREPLLALEAELQELINLTKESLDAQNVKEIHPEHKTTNESSPTELDDEYALFMKEMAETGAYQENNDNSKDETQHSENSDIEDELSSLLGMKCAVYHTHTWGGQPSLHNAMVSSVVPRQDDDQFNDLQVKVLFTHPTHAEMLPCPFYLNGDCKFSDEQCRYSHGAVVQLSDLKEAIEPDYNGIKVGSRILMKIKPPDDEDMTTAKKSTEKYHLWHRAIVKEVDLEKKSCVVKVEHGVTGEKRKSADHFVLFEEIFPLNTEGDDTDTDDSLSDTEYPDSKTVKTDHNQALLVEKSLQNNAPAMGEWERHTRGMGSKIMLSMGYVPGTGLGAAADGRLAPVEARVSAGKSLDHCMAISEKLAAKDPLKVEQKLKRLQTREEERNKRAYEREKERERRNVFNFLNNTLGDKSEASEPGTNALSIDIKQSTSKDLNIEKFKVEQDCKKVENEILKLSNSLGKYPQGTNGHRSISMQIAEKNKELNIMRNKEKQILNEQKQRKDKHKMTVF
;
A
#
# COMPACT_ATOMS: atom_id res chain seq x y z
N MET A 1 13.09 -37.57 -20.47
CA MET A 1 12.85 -38.89 -21.11
C MET A 1 13.98 -39.88 -20.82
N GLU A 2 15.09 -39.89 -21.57
CA GLU A 2 16.06 -41.03 -21.56
C GLU A 2 16.76 -41.32 -20.21
N ASN A 3 17.11 -40.29 -19.42
CA ASN A 3 17.80 -40.51 -18.14
C ASN A 3 16.92 -41.19 -17.08
N LEU A 4 15.65 -40.76 -16.94
CA LEU A 4 14.73 -41.31 -15.93
C LEU A 4 14.28 -42.73 -16.28
N SER A 5 14.03 -43.00 -17.56
CA SER A 5 13.70 -44.35 -18.03
C SER A 5 14.87 -45.34 -17.85
N SER A 6 16.12 -44.87 -18.05
CA SER A 6 17.31 -45.69 -17.79
C SER A 6 17.46 -46.00 -16.30
N SER A 7 17.29 -45.00 -15.43
CA SER A 7 17.36 -45.19 -13.98
C SER A 7 16.27 -46.13 -13.45
N LEU A 8 15.05 -46.06 -14.01
CA LEU A 8 13.96 -46.96 -13.65
C LEU A 8 14.31 -48.42 -13.97
N GLY A 9 14.87 -48.69 -15.16
CA GLY A 9 15.36 -50.02 -15.52
C GLY A 9 16.46 -50.53 -14.57
N GLU A 10 17.38 -49.66 -14.17
CA GLU A 10 18.43 -50.00 -13.19
C GLU A 10 17.84 -50.36 -11.80
N TYR A 11 16.81 -49.65 -11.35
CA TYR A 11 16.13 -49.95 -10.09
C TYR A 11 15.34 -51.27 -10.15
N GLU A 12 14.66 -51.55 -11.26
CA GLU A 12 13.96 -52.82 -11.49
C GLU A 12 14.93 -54.02 -11.51
N ASP A 13 16.10 -53.84 -12.13
CA ASP A 13 17.17 -54.84 -12.13
C ASP A 13 17.72 -55.08 -10.71
N GLN A 14 17.99 -54.02 -9.96
CA GLN A 14 18.44 -54.11 -8.56
C GLN A 14 17.41 -54.83 -7.68
N LEU A 15 16.12 -54.53 -7.86
CA LEU A 15 15.03 -55.20 -7.15
C LEU A 15 14.95 -56.70 -7.50
N SER A 16 15.21 -57.07 -8.75
CA SER A 16 15.29 -58.49 -9.15
C SER A 16 16.45 -59.21 -8.45
N MET A 17 17.61 -58.55 -8.30
CA MET A 17 18.77 -59.10 -7.59
C MET A 17 18.48 -59.28 -6.10
N VAL A 18 17.80 -58.32 -5.46
CA VAL A 18 17.40 -58.40 -4.05
C VAL A 18 16.38 -59.53 -3.83
N LYS A 19 15.41 -59.70 -4.72
CA LYS A 19 14.45 -60.83 -4.67
C LYS A 19 15.14 -62.18 -4.79
N ASN A 20 16.13 -62.31 -5.68
CA ASN A 20 16.93 -63.52 -5.81
C ASN A 20 17.78 -63.78 -4.55
N ALA A 21 18.37 -62.74 -3.95
CA ALA A 21 19.11 -62.83 -2.69
C ALA A 21 18.20 -63.31 -1.55
N LEU A 22 16.96 -62.78 -1.45
CA LEU A 22 15.95 -63.19 -0.48
C LEU A 22 15.49 -64.66 -0.61
N GLN A 23 15.51 -65.21 -1.82
CA GLN A 23 15.23 -66.64 -2.04
C GLN A 23 16.38 -67.53 -1.58
N SER A 24 17.62 -67.04 -1.66
CA SER A 24 18.83 -67.77 -1.25
C SER A 24 19.16 -67.64 0.26
N ALA A 25 18.69 -66.58 0.92
CA ALA A 25 18.97 -66.30 2.32
C ALA A 25 18.12 -67.17 3.26
N LYS A 26 18.80 -68.04 4.04
CA LYS A 26 18.17 -68.96 5.02
C LYS A 26 18.11 -68.40 6.44
N ASN A 27 18.87 -67.35 6.74
CA ASN A 27 19.01 -66.78 8.07
C ASN A 27 18.06 -65.58 8.26
N ALA A 28 17.33 -65.55 9.38
CA ALA A 28 16.38 -64.47 9.67
C ALA A 28 17.05 -63.08 9.77
N SER A 29 18.27 -63.01 10.30
CA SER A 29 19.03 -61.76 10.48
C SER A 29 19.52 -61.13 9.18
N GLU A 30 19.68 -61.91 8.10
CA GLU A 30 20.08 -61.41 6.77
C GLU A 30 18.87 -61.09 5.90
N ARG A 31 17.71 -61.68 6.21
CA ARG A 31 16.46 -61.49 5.48
C ARG A 31 15.78 -60.17 5.81
N GLU A 32 15.84 -59.73 7.07
CA GLU A 32 15.25 -58.47 7.52
C GLU A 32 15.78 -57.22 6.77
N PRO A 33 17.11 -57.00 6.62
CA PRO A 33 17.61 -55.86 5.85
C PRO A 33 17.31 -55.97 4.35
N LEU A 34 17.26 -57.19 3.80
CA LEU A 34 16.91 -57.40 2.40
C LEU A 34 15.43 -57.14 2.11
N LEU A 35 14.54 -57.40 3.08
CA LEU A 35 13.12 -57.05 2.99
C LEU A 35 12.90 -55.53 3.10
N ALA A 36 13.65 -54.85 3.97
CA ALA A 36 13.64 -53.39 4.05
C ALA A 36 14.12 -52.76 2.73
N LEU A 37 15.22 -53.27 2.17
CA LEU A 37 15.75 -52.82 0.88
C LEU A 37 14.79 -53.11 -0.28
N GLU A 38 14.07 -54.23 -0.25
CA GLU A 38 13.02 -54.53 -1.23
C GLU A 38 11.90 -53.50 -1.18
N ALA A 39 11.43 -53.14 0.03
CA ALA A 39 10.37 -52.15 0.22
C ALA A 39 10.81 -50.74 -0.25
N GLU A 40 12.02 -50.32 0.11
CA GLU A 40 12.58 -49.02 -0.30
C GLU A 40 12.77 -48.94 -1.83
N LEU A 41 13.24 -50.01 -2.47
CA LEU A 41 13.37 -50.04 -3.94
C LEU A 41 12.00 -50.03 -4.64
N GLN A 42 10.98 -50.68 -4.08
CA GLN A 42 9.61 -50.63 -4.61
C GLN A 42 9.04 -49.21 -4.54
N GLU A 43 9.24 -48.51 -3.42
CA GLU A 43 8.79 -47.13 -3.26
C GLU A 43 9.50 -46.18 -4.22
N LEU A 44 10.82 -46.31 -4.39
CA LEU A 44 11.60 -45.52 -5.35
C LEU A 44 11.16 -45.77 -6.81
N ILE A 45 10.83 -47.01 -7.18
CA ILE A 45 10.31 -47.34 -8.52
C ILE A 45 8.94 -46.68 -8.74
N ASN A 46 8.06 -46.68 -7.74
CA ASN A 46 6.75 -46.02 -7.86
C ASN A 46 6.89 -44.50 -8.01
N LEU A 47 7.70 -43.85 -7.17
CA LEU A 47 7.94 -42.41 -7.25
C LEU A 47 8.57 -41.98 -8.58
N THR A 48 9.47 -42.81 -9.14
CA THR A 48 10.09 -42.54 -10.44
C THR A 48 9.13 -42.78 -11.61
N LYS A 49 8.20 -43.74 -11.51
CA LYS A 49 7.10 -43.94 -12.47
C LYS A 49 6.13 -42.75 -12.47
N GLU A 50 5.65 -42.33 -11.30
CA GLU A 50 4.78 -41.17 -11.14
C GLU A 50 5.42 -39.89 -11.68
N SER A 51 6.74 -39.71 -11.45
CA SER A 51 7.48 -38.55 -11.98
C SER A 51 7.63 -38.58 -13.51
N LEU A 52 7.76 -39.77 -14.10
CA LEU A 52 7.83 -39.95 -15.55
C LEU A 52 6.46 -39.67 -16.20
N ASP A 53 5.39 -40.14 -15.60
CA ASP A 53 4.02 -39.94 -16.09
C ASP A 53 3.62 -38.46 -15.99
N ALA A 54 3.95 -37.78 -14.88
CA ALA A 54 3.73 -36.34 -14.74
C ALA A 54 4.53 -35.49 -15.74
N GLN A 55 5.70 -35.97 -16.21
CA GLN A 55 6.47 -35.29 -17.25
C GLN A 55 5.97 -35.60 -18.67
N ASN A 56 5.48 -36.81 -18.93
CA ASN A 56 4.87 -37.17 -20.22
C ASN A 56 3.60 -36.36 -20.50
N VAL A 57 2.79 -36.04 -19.47
CA VAL A 57 1.62 -35.17 -19.61
C VAL A 57 1.99 -33.75 -20.07
N LYS A 58 3.21 -33.26 -19.76
CA LYS A 58 3.67 -31.93 -20.19
C LYS A 58 4.12 -31.85 -21.65
N GLU A 59 4.46 -32.97 -22.30
CA GLU A 59 4.92 -32.97 -23.71
C GLU A 59 3.78 -33.15 -24.75
N ILE A 60 2.53 -33.42 -24.33
CA ILE A 60 1.39 -33.66 -25.25
C ILE A 60 0.65 -32.37 -25.66
N HIS A 61 0.97 -31.20 -25.09
CA HIS A 61 0.40 -29.93 -25.55
C HIS A 61 1.40 -29.08 -26.34
N PRO A 62 1.36 -29.19 -27.66
CA PRO A 62 1.08 -27.99 -28.45
C PRO A 62 -0.07 -28.20 -29.45
N GLU A 63 -0.77 -27.11 -29.71
CA GLU A 63 -1.76 -26.88 -30.77
C GLU A 63 -3.25 -27.07 -30.43
N HIS A 64 -3.93 -25.93 -30.42
CA HIS A 64 -5.38 -25.77 -30.45
C HIS A 64 -6.06 -26.61 -31.53
N LYS A 65 -7.14 -27.32 -31.15
CA LYS A 65 -8.34 -27.42 -31.98
C LYS A 65 -9.57 -27.75 -31.14
N THR A 66 -10.55 -26.88 -31.29
CA THR A 66 -11.94 -27.00 -30.84
C THR A 66 -12.62 -28.22 -31.49
N THR A 67 -13.20 -29.12 -30.69
CA THR A 67 -14.46 -29.84 -30.99
C THR A 67 -14.95 -30.55 -29.72
N ASN A 68 -16.21 -30.29 -29.36
CA ASN A 68 -16.98 -31.05 -28.37
C ASN A 68 -17.07 -32.53 -28.78
N GLU A 69 -16.72 -33.44 -27.87
CA GLU A 69 -17.46 -34.68 -27.56
C GLU A 69 -16.76 -35.42 -26.42
N SER A 70 -17.53 -35.72 -25.37
CA SER A 70 -17.08 -36.32 -24.10
C SER A 70 -16.89 -37.84 -24.21
N SER A 71 -15.66 -38.31 -24.02
CA SER A 71 -15.38 -39.71 -23.66
C SER A 71 -14.88 -39.75 -22.21
N PRO A 72 -15.36 -40.69 -21.36
CA PRO A 72 -14.94 -40.76 -19.97
C PRO A 72 -13.44 -41.08 -19.91
N THR A 73 -12.72 -40.32 -19.11
CA THR A 73 -11.27 -40.45 -18.95
C THR A 73 -10.95 -41.43 -17.83
N GLU A 74 -9.75 -42.02 -17.85
CA GLU A 74 -9.24 -42.93 -16.81
C GLU A 74 -9.30 -42.33 -15.38
N LEU A 75 -9.30 -40.98 -15.29
CA LEU A 75 -9.51 -40.22 -14.06
C LEU A 75 -10.94 -40.33 -13.49
N ASP A 76 -11.95 -40.50 -14.34
CA ASP A 76 -13.34 -40.68 -13.91
C ASP A 76 -13.52 -42.05 -13.25
N ASP A 77 -12.79 -43.06 -13.71
CA ASP A 77 -12.79 -44.42 -13.14
C ASP A 77 -12.05 -44.47 -11.80
N GLU A 78 -10.90 -43.79 -11.67
CA GLU A 78 -10.18 -43.65 -10.39
C GLU A 78 -10.98 -42.85 -9.37
N TYR A 79 -11.63 -41.77 -9.79
CA TYR A 79 -12.52 -40.99 -8.94
C TYR A 79 -13.72 -41.82 -8.45
N ALA A 80 -14.30 -42.66 -9.31
CA ALA A 80 -15.37 -43.56 -8.92
C ALA A 80 -14.92 -44.61 -7.90
N LEU A 81 -13.70 -45.14 -8.04
CA LEU A 81 -13.12 -46.08 -7.07
C LEU A 81 -12.85 -45.40 -5.72
N PHE A 82 -12.34 -44.17 -5.74
CA PHE A 82 -12.11 -43.37 -4.53
C PHE A 82 -13.41 -43.04 -3.79
N MET A 83 -14.43 -42.59 -4.52
CA MET A 83 -15.75 -42.30 -3.93
C MET A 83 -16.38 -43.55 -3.30
N LYS A 84 -16.17 -44.73 -3.91
CA LYS A 84 -16.63 -46.00 -3.36
C LYS A 84 -15.90 -46.39 -2.08
N GLU A 85 -14.59 -46.19 -2.02
CA GLU A 85 -13.78 -46.45 -0.82
C GLU A 85 -14.11 -45.49 0.34
N MET A 86 -14.43 -44.24 0.02
CA MET A 86 -14.93 -43.24 0.98
C MET A 86 -16.32 -43.57 1.54
N ALA A 87 -17.19 -44.19 0.73
CA ALA A 87 -18.49 -44.68 1.18
C ALA A 87 -18.36 -45.94 2.06
N GLU A 88 -17.44 -46.85 1.74
CA GLU A 88 -17.18 -48.07 2.52
C GLU A 88 -16.56 -47.80 3.90
N THR A 89 -15.71 -46.77 4.00
CA THR A 89 -15.11 -46.33 5.28
C THR A 89 -16.10 -45.54 6.16
N GLY A 90 -17.31 -45.26 5.66
CA GLY A 90 -18.36 -44.54 6.38
C GLY A 90 -18.07 -43.05 6.58
N ALA A 91 -17.07 -42.50 5.88
CA ALA A 91 -16.78 -41.07 5.85
C ALA A 91 -17.82 -40.29 5.03
N TYR A 92 -18.57 -40.99 4.16
CA TYR A 92 -19.59 -40.41 3.28
C TYR A 92 -20.88 -41.27 3.31
N GLN A 93 -22.05 -40.63 3.44
CA GLN A 93 -23.37 -41.28 3.33
C GLN A 93 -24.10 -40.72 2.11
N GLU A 94 -24.41 -41.57 1.12
CA GLU A 94 -25.28 -41.20 -0.01
C GLU A 94 -26.73 -41.06 0.46
N ASN A 95 -27.23 -39.83 0.52
CA ASN A 95 -28.67 -39.58 0.57
C ASN A 95 -29.24 -39.73 -0.83
N ASN A 96 -30.04 -40.77 -0.98
CA ASN A 96 -30.71 -41.12 -2.23
C ASN A 96 -31.97 -40.25 -2.40
N ASP A 97 -31.87 -39.16 -3.16
CA ASP A 97 -33.05 -38.51 -3.74
C ASP A 97 -32.77 -38.09 -5.19
N ASN A 98 -33.56 -38.68 -6.09
CA ASN A 98 -33.54 -38.45 -7.53
C ASN A 98 -34.16 -37.10 -7.88
N SER A 99 -33.34 -36.11 -8.24
CA SER A 99 -33.69 -35.13 -9.27
C SER A 99 -32.43 -34.51 -9.87
N LYS A 100 -32.42 -34.46 -11.19
CA LYS A 100 -31.30 -34.07 -12.06
C LYS A 100 -30.78 -32.65 -11.82
N ASP A 101 -29.47 -32.58 -12.01
CA ASP A 101 -28.60 -31.46 -12.40
C ASP A 101 -28.28 -30.35 -11.38
N GLU A 102 -26.96 -30.13 -11.31
CA GLU A 102 -26.20 -29.02 -10.72
C GLU A 102 -26.04 -28.96 -9.20
N THR A 103 -24.88 -29.44 -8.71
CA THR A 103 -24.27 -28.88 -7.50
C THR A 103 -22.74 -29.00 -7.51
N GLN A 104 -22.08 -28.05 -8.18
CA GLN A 104 -20.83 -27.47 -7.66
C GLN A 104 -21.17 -26.17 -6.92
N HIS A 105 -21.96 -26.26 -5.84
CA HIS A 105 -22.29 -25.10 -5.01
C HIS A 105 -22.37 -25.54 -3.54
N SER A 106 -21.23 -25.50 -2.86
CA SER A 106 -21.22 -25.42 -1.39
C SER A 106 -20.16 -24.45 -0.87
N GLU A 107 -19.20 -24.01 -1.69
CA GLU A 107 -18.32 -22.86 -1.38
C GLU A 107 -18.56 -21.64 -2.29
N ASN A 108 -19.26 -21.80 -3.43
CA ASN A 108 -19.62 -20.69 -4.32
C ASN A 108 -20.82 -19.87 -3.84
N SER A 109 -21.69 -20.42 -2.99
CA SER A 109 -22.89 -19.68 -2.53
C SER A 109 -22.50 -18.46 -1.68
N ASP A 110 -21.53 -18.60 -0.79
CA ASP A 110 -21.13 -17.50 0.11
C ASP A 110 -20.42 -16.38 -0.66
N ILE A 111 -19.59 -16.72 -1.65
CA ILE A 111 -18.91 -15.74 -2.51
C ILE A 111 -19.91 -15.06 -3.45
N GLU A 112 -20.85 -15.81 -4.03
CA GLU A 112 -21.87 -15.27 -4.92
C GLU A 112 -22.86 -14.35 -4.18
N ASP A 113 -23.18 -14.67 -2.93
CA ASP A 113 -23.98 -13.82 -2.03
C ASP A 113 -23.24 -12.53 -1.64
N GLU A 114 -21.93 -12.60 -1.38
CA GLU A 114 -21.08 -11.41 -1.13
C GLU A 114 -20.93 -10.54 -2.39
N LEU A 115 -20.69 -11.15 -3.56
CA LEU A 115 -20.62 -10.43 -4.83
C LEU A 115 -21.96 -9.79 -5.21
N SER A 116 -23.07 -10.45 -4.91
CA SER A 116 -24.42 -9.90 -5.08
C SER A 116 -24.68 -8.73 -4.13
N SER A 117 -24.11 -8.76 -2.92
CA SER A 117 -24.18 -7.66 -1.95
C SER A 117 -23.37 -6.43 -2.38
N LEU A 118 -22.32 -6.60 -3.19
CA LEU A 118 -21.55 -5.49 -3.77
C LEU A 118 -22.34 -4.74 -4.86
N LEU A 119 -23.26 -5.43 -5.56
CA LEU A 119 -24.09 -4.81 -6.59
C LEU A 119 -25.05 -3.79 -5.97
N GLY A 120 -25.08 -2.59 -6.52
CA GLY A 120 -25.91 -1.50 -6.00
C GLY A 120 -25.32 -0.74 -4.81
N MET A 121 -24.13 -1.13 -4.32
CA MET A 121 -23.43 -0.37 -3.29
C MET A 121 -23.08 1.04 -3.79
N LYS A 122 -23.44 2.06 -3.01
CA LYS A 122 -23.07 3.45 -3.27
C LYS A 122 -21.62 3.66 -2.83
N CYS A 123 -20.81 4.21 -3.72
CA CYS A 123 -19.40 4.49 -3.49
C CYS A 123 -19.04 5.87 -4.05
N ALA A 124 -17.82 6.33 -3.79
CA ALA A 124 -17.24 7.49 -4.44
C ALA A 124 -15.94 7.08 -5.16
N VAL A 125 -15.78 7.58 -6.38
CA VAL A 125 -14.70 7.19 -7.29
C VAL A 125 -14.02 8.41 -7.88
N TYR A 126 -12.70 8.37 -7.96
CA TYR A 126 -11.93 9.38 -8.67
C TYR A 126 -12.10 9.20 -10.18
N HIS A 127 -12.70 10.20 -10.81
CA HIS A 127 -12.83 10.23 -12.26
C HIS A 127 -12.01 11.36 -12.86
N THR A 128 -11.31 11.04 -13.94
CA THR A 128 -10.62 12.03 -14.78
C THR A 128 -11.40 12.17 -16.08
N HIS A 129 -11.73 13.40 -16.45
CA HIS A 129 -12.44 13.68 -17.68
C HIS A 129 -11.55 13.53 -18.92
N THR A 130 -12.15 13.24 -20.07
CA THR A 130 -11.44 13.04 -21.35
C THR A 130 -10.69 14.29 -21.84
N TRP A 131 -11.11 15.49 -21.44
CA TRP A 131 -10.47 16.76 -21.78
C TRP A 131 -9.26 17.11 -20.89
N GLY A 132 -8.93 16.22 -19.94
CA GLY A 132 -7.82 16.38 -19.01
C GLY A 132 -8.15 17.30 -17.83
N GLY A 133 -7.68 16.94 -16.64
CA GLY A 133 -7.94 17.67 -15.41
C GLY A 133 -7.44 16.92 -14.18
N GLN A 134 -7.56 17.53 -13.01
CA GLN A 134 -7.32 16.80 -11.76
C GLN A 134 -8.43 15.76 -11.55
N PRO A 135 -8.10 14.53 -11.09
CA PRO A 135 -9.10 13.54 -10.71
C PRO A 135 -10.01 14.14 -9.65
N SER A 136 -11.31 14.13 -9.93
CA SER A 136 -12.32 14.64 -9.02
C SER A 136 -13.17 13.49 -8.52
N LEU A 137 -13.46 13.53 -7.22
CA LEU A 137 -14.20 12.50 -6.53
C LEU A 137 -15.69 12.67 -6.87
N HIS A 138 -16.29 11.64 -7.45
CA HIS A 138 -17.69 11.61 -7.84
C HIS A 138 -18.40 10.44 -7.19
N ASN A 139 -19.64 10.66 -6.74
CA ASN A 139 -20.48 9.57 -6.27
C ASN A 139 -20.87 8.65 -7.44
N ALA A 140 -20.77 7.35 -7.19
CA ALA A 140 -21.04 6.29 -8.12
C ALA A 140 -21.75 5.12 -7.43
N MET A 141 -22.21 4.17 -8.23
CA MET A 141 -22.87 2.95 -7.77
C MET A 141 -22.26 1.77 -8.51
N VAL A 142 -21.98 0.69 -7.78
CA VAL A 142 -21.46 -0.54 -8.37
C VAL A 142 -22.56 -1.19 -9.22
N SER A 143 -22.28 -1.40 -10.51
CA SER A 143 -23.21 -1.98 -11.48
C SER A 143 -22.95 -3.44 -11.76
N SER A 144 -21.69 -3.86 -11.84
CA SER A 144 -21.30 -5.25 -12.09
C SER A 144 -19.90 -5.51 -11.58
N VAL A 145 -19.60 -6.75 -11.23
CA VAL A 145 -18.24 -7.20 -10.91
C VAL A 145 -17.59 -7.74 -12.19
N VAL A 146 -16.34 -7.36 -12.45
CA VAL A 146 -15.59 -7.87 -13.61
C VAL A 146 -14.96 -9.21 -13.21
N PRO A 147 -15.27 -10.32 -13.92
CA PRO A 147 -14.68 -11.62 -13.60
C PRO A 147 -13.17 -11.58 -13.79
N ARG A 148 -12.43 -12.19 -12.85
CA ARG A 148 -10.96 -12.31 -12.94
C ARG A 148 -10.59 -13.14 -14.16
N GLN A 149 -9.63 -12.67 -14.94
CA GLN A 149 -9.01 -13.46 -15.99
C GLN A 149 -7.88 -14.31 -15.36
N ASP A 150 -7.56 -15.47 -15.93
CA ASP A 150 -6.67 -16.48 -15.32
C ASP A 150 -5.25 -15.98 -15.00
N ASP A 151 -4.82 -14.84 -15.56
CA ASP A 151 -3.53 -14.20 -15.31
C ASP A 151 -3.50 -13.26 -14.07
N ASP A 152 -4.64 -13.01 -13.41
CA ASP A 152 -4.81 -11.99 -12.35
C ASP A 152 -4.69 -12.56 -10.92
N GLN A 153 -3.81 -13.53 -10.67
CA GLN A 153 -3.62 -14.11 -9.33
C GLN A 153 -3.22 -13.10 -8.23
N PHE A 154 -2.77 -11.90 -8.61
CA PHE A 154 -2.32 -10.85 -7.70
C PHE A 154 -3.09 -9.52 -7.79
N ASN A 155 -4.11 -9.42 -8.64
CA ASN A 155 -4.86 -8.17 -8.81
C ASN A 155 -6.14 -8.13 -7.94
N ASP A 156 -6.38 -6.97 -7.35
CA ASP A 156 -7.60 -6.69 -6.57
C ASP A 156 -8.85 -6.85 -7.45
N LEU A 157 -9.96 -7.23 -6.82
CA LEU A 157 -11.25 -7.39 -7.51
C LEU A 157 -11.62 -6.08 -8.23
N GLN A 158 -11.95 -6.18 -9.52
CA GLN A 158 -12.38 -5.02 -10.31
C GLN A 158 -13.90 -4.95 -10.36
N VAL A 159 -14.44 -3.76 -10.18
CA VAL A 159 -15.86 -3.50 -10.29
C VAL A 159 -16.13 -2.40 -11.32
N LYS A 160 -17.27 -2.50 -11.98
CA LYS A 160 -17.76 -1.50 -12.91
C LYS A 160 -18.75 -0.60 -12.18
N VAL A 161 -18.48 0.70 -12.17
CA VAL A 161 -19.29 1.70 -11.45
C VAL A 161 -19.98 2.66 -12.42
N LEU A 162 -21.19 3.11 -12.07
CA LEU A 162 -21.97 4.11 -12.80
C LEU A 162 -22.11 5.37 -11.94
N PHE A 163 -21.89 6.56 -12.52
CA PHE A 163 -21.96 7.82 -11.78
C PHE A 163 -23.40 8.20 -11.43
N THR A 164 -23.66 8.57 -10.17
CA THR A 164 -24.99 8.99 -9.71
C THR A 164 -25.30 10.45 -10.07
N HIS A 165 -24.26 11.29 -10.11
CA HIS A 165 -24.38 12.72 -10.39
C HIS A 165 -23.57 13.11 -11.64
N PRO A 166 -24.02 12.72 -12.85
CA PRO A 166 -23.32 13.04 -14.07
C PRO A 166 -23.36 14.55 -14.36
N THR A 167 -22.21 15.21 -14.29
CA THR A 167 -22.03 16.63 -14.66
C THR A 167 -21.71 16.82 -16.15
N HIS A 168 -21.14 15.79 -16.80
CA HIS A 168 -20.78 15.79 -18.21
C HIS A 168 -21.51 14.66 -18.96
N ALA A 169 -21.75 14.86 -20.25
CA ALA A 169 -22.46 13.87 -21.09
C ALA A 169 -21.73 12.53 -21.19
N GLU A 170 -20.40 12.52 -21.04
CA GLU A 170 -19.60 11.29 -21.02
C GLU A 170 -19.84 10.44 -19.78
N MET A 171 -20.35 11.01 -18.68
CA MET A 171 -20.64 10.28 -17.45
C MET A 171 -22.10 9.78 -17.39
N LEU A 172 -22.94 10.17 -18.36
CA LEU A 172 -24.32 9.70 -18.42
C LEU A 172 -24.34 8.20 -18.72
N PRO A 173 -25.03 7.37 -17.92
CA PRO A 173 -25.14 5.95 -18.21
C PRO A 173 -25.94 5.73 -19.50
N CYS A 174 -25.47 4.80 -20.34
CA CYS A 174 -26.13 4.47 -21.60
C CYS A 174 -27.43 3.67 -21.33
N PRO A 175 -28.62 4.17 -21.75
CA PRO A 175 -29.89 3.46 -21.53
C PRO A 175 -29.93 2.10 -22.23
N PHE A 176 -29.34 1.99 -23.43
CA PHE A 176 -29.28 0.74 -24.18
C PHE A 176 -28.33 -0.28 -23.55
N TYR A 177 -27.27 0.18 -22.87
CA TYR A 177 -26.38 -0.70 -22.13
C TYR A 177 -27.06 -1.28 -20.89
N LEU A 178 -27.79 -0.45 -20.15
CA LEU A 178 -28.58 -0.90 -18.99
C LEU A 178 -29.65 -1.93 -19.39
N ASN A 179 -30.17 -1.83 -20.63
CA ASN A 179 -31.12 -2.78 -21.18
C ASN A 179 -30.46 -4.00 -21.87
N GLY A 180 -29.14 -4.04 -22.00
CA GLY A 180 -28.39 -5.13 -22.66
C GLY A 180 -28.37 -5.09 -24.20
N ASP A 181 -28.90 -4.04 -24.83
CA ASP A 181 -29.06 -3.91 -26.28
C ASP A 181 -28.00 -3.02 -26.96
N CYS A 182 -26.96 -2.58 -26.23
CA CYS A 182 -25.95 -1.69 -26.79
C CYS A 182 -25.03 -2.42 -27.77
N LYS A 183 -24.90 -1.88 -28.99
CA LYS A 183 -24.07 -2.44 -30.07
C LYS A 183 -22.67 -1.85 -30.16
N PHE A 184 -22.36 -0.84 -29.34
CA PHE A 184 -21.09 -0.12 -29.35
C PHE A 184 -20.19 -0.65 -28.22
N SER A 185 -18.87 -0.56 -28.40
CA SER A 185 -17.92 -0.87 -27.31
C SER A 185 -17.89 0.27 -26.28
N ASP A 186 -17.35 -0.01 -25.09
CA ASP A 186 -17.27 0.93 -23.96
C ASP A 186 -16.63 2.28 -24.34
N GLU A 187 -15.69 2.29 -25.29
CA GLU A 187 -15.00 3.51 -25.76
C GLU A 187 -15.70 4.21 -26.94
N GLN A 188 -16.52 3.48 -27.70
CA GLN A 188 -17.18 3.99 -28.91
C GLN A 188 -18.61 4.49 -28.64
N CYS A 189 -19.18 4.15 -27.49
CA CYS A 189 -20.49 4.61 -27.09
C CYS A 189 -20.45 6.11 -26.72
N ARG A 190 -21.50 6.84 -27.12
CA ARG A 190 -21.67 8.27 -26.79
C ARG A 190 -21.90 8.49 -25.29
N TYR A 191 -22.44 7.49 -24.61
CA TYR A 191 -22.80 7.47 -23.20
C TYR A 191 -21.95 6.42 -22.47
N SER A 192 -21.74 6.58 -21.17
CA SER A 192 -20.91 5.68 -20.37
C SER A 192 -21.54 4.31 -20.17
N HIS A 193 -20.74 3.26 -20.33
CA HIS A 193 -21.05 1.89 -19.90
C HIS A 193 -20.59 1.62 -18.45
N GLY A 194 -20.11 2.65 -17.75
CA GLY A 194 -19.47 2.57 -16.45
C GLY A 194 -17.94 2.64 -16.54
N ALA A 195 -17.32 3.04 -15.45
CA ALA A 195 -15.87 3.04 -15.29
C ALA A 195 -15.45 1.78 -14.54
N VAL A 196 -14.39 1.11 -15.01
CA VAL A 196 -13.81 -0.05 -14.30
C VAL A 196 -12.78 0.48 -13.30
N VAL A 197 -12.94 0.09 -12.04
CA VAL A 197 -12.13 0.58 -10.90
C VAL A 197 -11.83 -0.59 -9.97
N GLN A 198 -10.66 -0.56 -9.33
CA GLN A 198 -10.30 -1.56 -8.32
C GLN A 198 -11.16 -1.36 -7.07
N LEU A 199 -11.59 -2.45 -6.43
CA LEU A 199 -12.39 -2.39 -5.22
C LEU A 199 -11.68 -1.59 -4.10
N SER A 200 -10.35 -1.70 -4.02
CA SER A 200 -9.50 -0.98 -3.07
C SER A 200 -9.46 0.54 -3.27
N ASP A 201 -9.76 1.02 -4.48
CA ASP A 201 -9.78 2.45 -4.81
C ASP A 201 -11.15 3.10 -4.53
N LEU A 202 -12.18 2.30 -4.22
CA LEU A 202 -13.51 2.81 -3.89
C LEU A 202 -13.47 3.52 -2.53
N LYS A 203 -14.09 4.70 -2.49
CA LYS A 203 -14.33 5.44 -1.25
C LYS A 203 -15.78 5.31 -0.82
N GLU A 204 -16.03 5.60 0.45
CA GLU A 204 -17.38 5.76 0.99
C GLU A 204 -18.14 6.85 0.23
N ALA A 205 -19.41 6.60 -0.08
CA ALA A 205 -20.25 7.57 -0.78
C ALA A 205 -20.38 8.86 0.03
N ILE A 206 -20.24 10.01 -0.63
CA ILE A 206 -20.39 11.30 0.03
C ILE A 206 -21.88 11.56 0.24
N GLU A 207 -22.33 11.44 1.50
CA GLU A 207 -23.68 11.80 1.86
C GLU A 207 -23.87 13.33 1.86
N PRO A 208 -24.92 13.84 1.22
CA PRO A 208 -25.19 15.27 1.20
C PRO A 208 -25.63 15.77 2.58
N ASP A 209 -24.91 16.73 3.15
CA ASP A 209 -25.34 17.43 4.36
C ASP A 209 -26.20 18.64 4.00
N TYR A 210 -27.50 18.54 4.29
CA TYR A 210 -28.47 19.61 4.03
C TYR A 210 -28.51 20.67 5.14
N ASN A 211 -27.88 20.43 6.29
CA ASN A 211 -27.91 21.35 7.43
C ASN A 211 -27.03 22.59 7.22
N GLY A 212 -26.02 22.48 6.36
CA GLY A 212 -25.07 23.55 6.04
C GLY A 212 -25.51 24.52 4.93
N ILE A 213 -26.66 24.29 4.29
CA ILE A 213 -27.08 25.07 3.12
C ILE A 213 -27.47 26.50 3.54
N LYS A 214 -26.73 27.48 3.04
CA LYS A 214 -26.97 28.91 3.26
C LYS A 214 -27.01 29.65 1.92
N VAL A 215 -27.50 30.88 1.95
CA VAL A 215 -27.40 31.78 0.81
C VAL A 215 -25.92 31.95 0.45
N GLY A 216 -25.58 31.73 -0.82
CA GLY A 216 -24.20 31.72 -1.33
C GLY A 216 -23.55 30.33 -1.41
N SER A 217 -24.14 29.29 -0.82
CA SER A 217 -23.61 27.92 -0.94
C SER A 217 -23.65 27.43 -2.39
N ARG A 218 -22.59 26.74 -2.82
CA ARG A 218 -22.51 26.07 -4.12
C ARG A 218 -23.18 24.70 -4.01
N ILE A 219 -24.02 24.38 -4.98
CA ILE A 219 -24.77 23.12 -5.04
C ILE A 219 -24.74 22.56 -6.47
N LEU A 220 -24.93 21.26 -6.62
CA LEU A 220 -25.34 20.64 -7.88
C LEU A 220 -26.86 20.51 -7.88
N MET A 221 -27.49 20.76 -9.02
CA MET A 221 -28.95 20.62 -9.17
C MET A 221 -29.30 19.94 -10.50
N LYS A 222 -30.41 19.20 -10.52
CA LYS A 222 -31.00 18.70 -11.76
C LYS A 222 -32.02 19.69 -12.31
N ILE A 223 -31.92 20.04 -13.59
CA ILE A 223 -32.90 20.94 -14.25
C ILE A 223 -34.09 20.10 -14.70
N LYS A 224 -35.31 20.49 -14.30
CA LYS A 224 -36.55 19.84 -14.79
C LYS A 224 -36.80 20.18 -16.27
N PRO A 225 -37.17 19.18 -17.10
CA PRO A 225 -37.72 19.46 -18.42
C PRO A 225 -39.09 20.15 -18.30
N PRO A 226 -39.52 20.92 -19.33
CA PRO A 226 -40.90 21.39 -19.43
C PRO A 226 -41.87 20.20 -19.55
N ASP A 227 -43.08 20.32 -18.97
CA ASP A 227 -44.05 19.24 -18.69
C ASP A 227 -44.59 18.40 -19.89
N ASP A 228 -44.04 18.51 -21.10
CA ASP A 228 -44.62 17.94 -22.34
C ASP A 228 -43.71 16.96 -23.13
N GLU A 229 -42.55 16.51 -22.59
CA GLU A 229 -41.65 15.59 -23.30
C GLU A 229 -41.36 14.28 -22.53
N ASP A 230 -41.61 13.13 -23.18
CA ASP A 230 -41.31 11.80 -22.65
C ASP A 230 -39.80 11.60 -22.38
N MET A 231 -39.44 11.50 -21.10
CA MET A 231 -38.06 11.41 -20.57
C MET A 231 -37.40 10.02 -20.69
N THR A 232 -38.07 9.03 -21.27
CA THR A 232 -37.58 7.63 -21.30
C THR A 232 -36.42 7.41 -22.28
N THR A 233 -36.19 8.33 -23.21
CA THR A 233 -35.09 8.23 -24.19
C THR A 233 -34.20 9.46 -24.14
N ALA A 234 -32.93 9.26 -23.78
CA ALA A 234 -31.89 10.28 -23.89
C ALA A 234 -31.67 10.61 -25.38
N LYS A 235 -32.30 11.68 -25.85
CA LYS A 235 -32.06 12.26 -27.18
C LYS A 235 -31.06 13.40 -26.99
N LYS A 236 -30.32 13.74 -28.06
CA LYS A 236 -29.35 14.86 -28.05
C LYS A 236 -29.95 16.20 -27.59
N SER A 237 -31.26 16.39 -27.72
CA SER A 237 -32.01 17.57 -27.23
C SER A 237 -32.33 17.53 -25.74
N THR A 238 -32.44 16.34 -25.13
CA THR A 238 -32.84 16.12 -23.73
C THR A 238 -31.67 15.79 -22.79
N GLU A 239 -30.46 15.60 -23.33
CA GLU A 239 -29.21 15.40 -22.55
C GLU A 239 -29.03 16.46 -21.45
N LYS A 240 -29.36 17.72 -21.75
CA LYS A 240 -29.25 18.84 -20.80
C LYS A 240 -30.07 18.68 -19.51
N TYR A 241 -31.17 17.92 -19.54
CA TYR A 241 -32.04 17.68 -18.39
C TYR A 241 -31.62 16.46 -17.55
N HIS A 242 -30.70 15.66 -18.08
CA HIS A 242 -30.15 14.49 -17.38
C HIS A 242 -28.83 14.81 -16.66
N LEU A 243 -28.27 16.01 -16.91
CA LEU A 243 -27.03 16.47 -16.30
C LEU A 243 -27.30 17.26 -15.02
N TRP A 244 -26.37 17.11 -14.08
CA TRP A 244 -26.30 17.93 -12.87
C TRP A 244 -25.51 19.20 -13.15
N HIS A 245 -26.13 20.34 -12.87
CA HIS A 245 -25.58 21.66 -13.12
C HIS A 245 -25.14 22.32 -11.82
N ARG A 246 -23.98 22.99 -11.85
CA ARG A 246 -23.50 23.79 -10.72
C ARG A 246 -24.33 25.06 -10.59
N ALA A 247 -24.85 25.31 -9.39
CA ALA A 247 -25.66 26.47 -9.06
C ALA A 247 -25.27 27.06 -7.70
N ILE A 248 -25.65 28.32 -7.48
CA ILE A 248 -25.45 29.06 -6.24
C ILE A 248 -26.82 29.32 -5.63
N VAL A 249 -26.96 29.01 -4.35
CA VAL A 249 -28.19 29.25 -3.59
C VAL A 249 -28.38 30.76 -3.36
N LYS A 250 -29.51 31.31 -3.77
CA LYS A 250 -29.89 32.71 -3.55
C LYS A 250 -30.83 32.88 -2.36
N GLU A 251 -31.77 31.97 -2.20
CA GLU A 251 -32.77 32.00 -1.15
C GLU A 251 -33.05 30.57 -0.70
N VAL A 252 -33.25 30.38 0.61
CA VAL A 252 -33.54 29.09 1.22
C VAL A 252 -34.82 29.22 2.04
N ASP A 253 -35.80 28.39 1.73
CA ASP A 253 -37.01 28.19 2.53
C ASP A 253 -36.86 26.85 3.27
N LEU A 254 -36.47 26.95 4.55
CA LEU A 254 -36.25 25.79 5.44
C LEU A 254 -37.56 25.10 5.83
N GLU A 255 -38.69 25.80 5.83
CA GLU A 255 -39.99 25.24 6.19
C GLU A 255 -40.54 24.34 5.07
N LYS A 256 -40.33 24.76 3.82
CA LYS A 256 -40.76 24.00 2.63
C LYS A 256 -39.67 23.11 2.04
N LYS A 257 -38.46 23.12 2.62
CA LYS A 257 -37.26 22.44 2.08
C LYS A 257 -37.07 22.76 0.59
N SER A 258 -37.13 24.04 0.25
CA SER A 258 -36.97 24.52 -1.13
C SER A 258 -35.96 25.66 -1.22
N CYS A 259 -35.21 25.71 -2.31
CA CYS A 259 -34.21 26.75 -2.57
C CYS A 259 -34.50 27.44 -3.89
N VAL A 260 -34.25 28.75 -3.94
CA VAL A 260 -34.10 29.49 -5.19
C VAL A 260 -32.63 29.53 -5.54
N VAL A 261 -32.29 29.01 -6.72
CA VAL A 261 -30.90 28.77 -7.11
C VAL A 261 -30.61 29.40 -8.47
N LYS A 262 -29.40 29.92 -8.61
CA LYS A 262 -28.89 30.54 -9.85
C LYS A 262 -27.78 29.68 -10.42
N VAL A 263 -27.96 29.16 -11.62
CA VAL A 263 -26.96 28.34 -12.32
C VAL A 263 -25.69 29.18 -12.60
N GLU A 264 -24.52 28.63 -12.26
CA GLU A 264 -23.22 29.31 -12.35
C GLU A 264 -22.72 29.38 -13.80
N HIS A 265 -22.83 28.27 -14.52
CA HIS A 265 -22.45 28.17 -15.93
C HIS A 265 -23.71 28.10 -16.79
N GLY A 266 -23.96 29.13 -17.59
CA GLY A 266 -25.02 29.08 -18.59
C GLY A 266 -24.76 27.92 -19.54
N VAL A 267 -25.72 27.00 -19.66
CA VAL A 267 -25.65 25.88 -20.60
C VAL A 267 -25.24 26.42 -21.97
N THR A 268 -24.14 25.89 -22.50
CA THR A 268 -23.46 26.28 -23.74
C THR A 268 -24.37 26.93 -24.79
N GLY A 269 -24.20 28.24 -24.98
CA GLY A 269 -24.64 28.95 -26.19
C GLY A 269 -25.83 29.89 -26.08
N GLU A 270 -26.65 29.84 -25.02
CA GLU A 270 -27.77 30.78 -24.88
C GLU A 270 -27.43 31.94 -23.94
N LYS A 271 -27.11 33.11 -24.53
CA LYS A 271 -27.08 34.42 -23.85
C LYS A 271 -28.49 34.85 -23.44
N ARG A 272 -29.22 34.03 -22.68
CA ARG A 272 -30.51 34.39 -22.10
C ARG A 272 -30.39 34.34 -20.58
N LYS A 273 -30.97 35.39 -19.99
CA LYS A 273 -31.15 35.69 -18.56
C LYS A 273 -30.91 34.46 -17.68
N SER A 274 -29.96 34.55 -16.75
CA SER A 274 -29.82 33.59 -15.65
C SER A 274 -31.17 33.52 -14.91
N ALA A 275 -32.01 32.57 -15.30
CA ALA A 275 -33.31 32.38 -14.70
C ALA A 275 -33.10 31.77 -13.32
N ASP A 276 -33.82 32.32 -12.34
CA ASP A 276 -33.84 31.77 -11.01
C ASP A 276 -34.72 30.51 -11.04
N HIS A 277 -34.17 29.38 -10.60
CA HIS A 277 -34.88 28.11 -10.59
C HIS A 277 -35.32 27.79 -9.17
N PHE A 278 -36.57 27.35 -9.01
CA PHE A 278 -37.11 26.85 -7.76
C PHE A 278 -36.89 25.34 -7.71
N VAL A 279 -36.17 24.87 -6.70
CA VAL A 279 -35.75 23.46 -6.61
C VAL A 279 -35.97 22.96 -5.18
N LEU A 280 -36.42 21.72 -5.04
CA LEU A 280 -36.59 21.06 -3.73
C LEU A 280 -35.26 20.49 -3.24
N PHE A 281 -35.13 20.31 -1.93
CA PHE A 281 -33.89 19.76 -1.33
C PHE A 281 -33.57 18.34 -1.84
N GLU A 282 -34.55 17.59 -2.33
CA GLU A 282 -34.35 16.23 -2.88
C GLU A 282 -33.64 16.24 -4.25
N GLU A 283 -33.62 17.39 -4.93
CA GLU A 283 -33.09 17.55 -6.28
C GLU A 283 -31.78 18.35 -6.31
N ILE A 284 -31.23 18.63 -5.12
CA ILE A 284 -29.96 19.32 -4.94
C ILE A 284 -28.96 18.42 -4.23
N PHE A 285 -27.69 18.57 -4.60
CA PHE A 285 -26.57 17.95 -3.90
C PHE A 285 -25.64 19.07 -3.43
N PRO A 286 -25.59 19.36 -2.13
CA PRO A 286 -24.70 20.37 -1.57
C PRO A 286 -23.23 20.04 -1.84
N LEU A 287 -22.49 21.01 -2.38
CA LEU A 287 -21.05 20.90 -2.46
C LEU A 287 -20.49 21.52 -1.18
N ASN A 288 -20.05 20.68 -0.25
CA ASN A 288 -19.47 21.11 1.04
C ASN A 288 -18.41 22.19 0.79
N THR A 289 -18.77 23.44 1.06
CA THR A 289 -17.88 24.60 0.93
C THR A 289 -17.32 24.94 2.31
N GLU A 290 -16.79 23.92 2.99
CA GLU A 290 -15.93 24.14 4.15
C GLU A 290 -14.52 24.41 3.61
N GLY A 291 -14.27 25.65 3.17
CA GLY A 291 -12.90 26.17 3.03
C GLY A 291 -12.47 26.72 1.66
N ASP A 292 -13.18 27.70 1.08
CA ASP A 292 -12.65 28.38 -0.12
C ASP A 292 -12.78 29.91 -0.11
N ASP A 293 -12.93 30.56 1.06
CA ASP A 293 -12.89 32.04 1.16
C ASP A 293 -12.39 32.54 2.53
N THR A 294 -11.27 32.01 3.02
CA THR A 294 -10.50 32.70 4.06
C THR A 294 -9.02 32.37 3.94
N ASP A 295 -8.20 33.40 3.75
CA ASP A 295 -6.75 33.31 3.73
C ASP A 295 -6.21 32.62 5.01
N THR A 296 -5.34 31.63 4.79
CA THR A 296 -4.26 31.19 5.71
C THR A 296 -4.65 30.42 6.98
N ASP A 297 -4.81 29.08 6.87
CA ASP A 297 -4.10 28.13 7.73
C ASP A 297 -3.89 26.79 6.99
N ASP A 298 -2.68 26.26 7.10
CA ASP A 298 -2.07 25.23 6.25
C ASP A 298 -2.36 23.83 6.79
N SER A 299 -3.63 23.43 6.86
CA SER A 299 -4.02 22.05 7.19
C SER A 299 -4.07 21.18 5.94
N LEU A 300 -2.92 21.00 5.30
CA LEU A 300 -2.75 20.04 4.21
C LEU A 300 -2.85 18.61 4.76
N SER A 301 -3.74 17.82 4.15
CA SER A 301 -3.76 16.35 4.25
C SER A 301 -2.37 15.81 3.95
N ASP A 302 -1.78 15.14 4.95
CA ASP A 302 -0.39 14.71 4.98
C ASP A 302 -0.22 13.31 4.38
N THR A 303 -0.73 13.13 3.15
CA THR A 303 -0.81 11.82 2.46
C THR A 303 -0.12 11.77 1.09
N GLU A 304 0.73 12.73 0.74
CA GLU A 304 1.47 12.65 -0.52
C GLU A 304 2.96 12.98 -0.31
N TYR A 305 3.83 12.03 -0.69
CA TYR A 305 5.24 12.29 -0.97
C TYR A 305 5.32 13.44 -1.99
N PRO A 306 6.37 14.28 -1.96
CA PRO A 306 6.44 15.46 -2.80
C PRO A 306 6.61 15.04 -4.27
N ASP A 307 5.50 14.90 -4.99
CA ASP A 307 5.51 15.04 -6.43
C ASP A 307 5.75 16.53 -6.73
N SER A 308 6.72 16.79 -7.59
CA SER A 308 7.22 18.12 -7.91
C SER A 308 6.19 18.89 -8.73
N LYS A 309 5.11 19.34 -8.11
CA LYS A 309 4.14 20.27 -8.71
C LYS A 309 4.19 21.61 -8.01
N THR A 310 5.04 22.47 -8.56
CA THR A 310 5.03 23.91 -8.31
C THR A 310 3.66 24.47 -8.66
N VAL A 311 2.81 24.72 -7.65
CA VAL A 311 1.60 25.52 -7.79
C VAL A 311 2.02 26.93 -8.22
N LYS A 312 1.70 27.27 -9.47
CA LYS A 312 1.94 28.60 -10.07
C LYS A 312 0.96 29.61 -9.48
N THR A 313 1.19 30.02 -8.25
CA THR A 313 0.68 31.28 -7.72
C THR A 313 1.74 32.35 -7.91
N ASP A 314 1.39 33.56 -8.33
CA ASP A 314 2.34 34.67 -8.58
C ASP A 314 3.25 34.96 -7.37
N HIS A 315 2.79 34.63 -6.15
CA HIS A 315 3.57 34.71 -4.92
C HIS A 315 4.68 33.63 -4.82
N ASN A 316 4.42 32.41 -5.28
CA ASN A 316 5.40 31.33 -5.32
C ASN A 316 6.45 31.55 -6.40
N GLN A 317 6.08 32.17 -7.53
CA GLN A 317 7.06 32.56 -8.55
C GLN A 317 8.03 33.62 -8.04
N ALA A 318 7.55 34.60 -7.27
CA ALA A 318 8.42 35.58 -6.62
C ALA A 318 9.35 34.95 -5.57
N LEU A 319 8.89 33.91 -4.86
CA LEU A 319 9.71 33.15 -3.89
C LEU A 319 10.72 32.21 -4.56
N LEU A 320 10.35 31.55 -5.66
CA LEU A 320 11.26 30.74 -6.49
C LEU A 320 12.32 31.62 -7.17
N VAL A 321 11.93 32.81 -7.62
CA VAL A 321 12.83 33.83 -8.14
C VAL A 321 13.69 34.42 -7.01
N GLU A 322 13.15 34.67 -5.81
CA GLU A 322 13.93 35.03 -4.61
C GLU A 322 14.97 33.94 -4.29
N LYS A 323 14.59 32.66 -4.28
CA LYS A 323 15.49 31.51 -4.02
C LYS A 323 16.54 31.30 -5.11
N SER A 324 16.21 31.60 -6.37
CA SER A 324 17.12 31.47 -7.51
C SER A 324 18.00 32.71 -7.73
N LEU A 325 17.63 33.87 -7.18
CA LEU A 325 18.40 35.13 -7.26
C LEU A 325 19.20 35.45 -6.00
N GLN A 326 18.83 34.89 -4.83
CA GLN A 326 19.54 35.11 -3.58
C GLN A 326 20.47 33.95 -3.26
N ASN A 327 21.73 34.12 -3.66
CA ASN A 327 22.96 33.46 -3.21
C ASN A 327 22.81 32.54 -1.99
N ASN A 328 22.32 31.33 -2.20
CA ASN A 328 22.49 30.22 -1.28
C ASN A 328 22.83 28.99 -2.10
N ALA A 329 23.95 29.05 -2.80
CA ALA A 329 24.62 27.80 -3.15
C ALA A 329 24.83 27.04 -1.83
N PRO A 330 24.43 25.76 -1.75
CA PRO A 330 24.68 24.96 -0.56
C PRO A 330 26.15 25.08 -0.18
N ALA A 331 26.45 25.26 1.11
CA ALA A 331 27.83 25.40 1.56
C ALA A 331 28.63 24.19 1.04
N MET A 332 29.80 24.43 0.44
CA MET A 332 30.64 23.35 -0.10
C MET A 332 30.77 22.21 0.92
N GLY A 333 30.31 21.01 0.57
CA GLY A 333 30.27 19.84 1.46
C GLY A 333 28.91 19.49 2.05
N GLU A 334 27.82 20.21 1.74
CA GLU A 334 26.48 19.90 2.28
C GLU A 334 25.95 18.51 1.86
N TRP A 335 26.39 18.01 0.70
CA TRP A 335 26.13 16.63 0.23
C TRP A 335 26.72 15.54 1.15
N GLU A 336 27.64 15.91 2.05
CA GLU A 336 28.24 15.00 3.03
C GLU A 336 27.39 14.84 4.29
N ARG A 337 26.28 15.57 4.44
CA ARG A 337 25.31 15.27 5.50
C ARG A 337 24.69 13.89 5.34
N HIS A 338 24.53 13.43 4.10
CA HIS A 338 23.90 12.15 3.77
C HIS A 338 24.89 11.08 3.30
N THR A 339 26.17 11.42 3.15
CA THR A 339 27.23 10.47 2.76
C THR A 339 28.35 10.53 3.78
N ARG A 340 28.88 9.38 4.24
CA ARG A 340 29.88 9.30 5.34
C ARG A 340 31.29 9.81 4.93
N GLY A 341 31.38 11.01 4.36
CA GLY A 341 32.62 11.62 3.90
C GLY A 341 33.24 10.96 2.67
N MET A 342 32.46 10.22 1.87
CA MET A 342 32.97 9.58 0.65
C MET A 342 33.35 10.63 -0.41
N GLY A 343 32.53 11.66 -0.58
CA GLY A 343 32.78 12.76 -1.52
C GLY A 343 34.10 13.49 -1.22
N SER A 344 34.28 13.96 0.02
CA SER A 344 35.51 14.59 0.49
C SER A 344 36.72 13.68 0.33
N LYS A 345 36.59 12.40 0.67
CA LYS A 345 37.68 11.44 0.51
C LYS A 345 38.10 11.24 -0.95
N ILE A 346 37.15 11.21 -1.88
CA ILE A 346 37.42 11.13 -3.32
C ILE A 346 38.09 12.43 -3.80
N MET A 347 37.57 13.60 -3.41
CA MET A 347 38.19 14.89 -3.78
C MET A 347 39.62 15.00 -3.28
N LEU A 348 39.88 14.63 -2.01
CA LEU A 348 41.22 14.57 -1.42
C LEU A 348 42.13 13.61 -2.22
N SER A 349 41.61 12.44 -2.60
CA SER A 349 42.38 11.47 -3.41
C SER A 349 42.72 11.97 -4.81
N MET A 350 41.92 12.91 -5.35
CA MET A 350 42.12 13.55 -6.65
C MET A 350 42.93 14.87 -6.56
N GLY A 351 43.47 15.20 -5.39
CA GLY A 351 44.35 16.35 -5.19
C GLY A 351 43.65 17.67 -4.79
N TYR A 352 42.37 17.62 -4.39
CA TYR A 352 41.71 18.79 -3.80
C TYR A 352 42.29 19.11 -2.42
N VAL A 353 42.77 20.34 -2.23
CA VAL A 353 43.18 20.85 -0.93
C VAL A 353 42.05 21.70 -0.35
N PRO A 354 41.54 21.38 0.87
CA PRO A 354 40.46 22.13 1.50
C PRO A 354 40.79 23.63 1.56
N GLY A 355 39.88 24.46 1.02
CA GLY A 355 40.05 25.92 0.96
C GLY A 355 40.73 26.44 -0.30
N THR A 356 41.05 25.56 -1.26
CA THR A 356 41.60 25.94 -2.57
C THR A 356 40.75 25.43 -3.73
N GLY A 357 40.99 25.92 -4.94
CA GLY A 357 40.28 25.49 -6.14
C GLY A 357 40.58 24.07 -6.56
N LEU A 358 39.64 23.42 -7.27
CA LEU A 358 39.89 22.12 -7.91
C LEU A 358 40.83 22.28 -9.13
N GLY A 359 41.92 21.52 -9.19
CA GLY A 359 42.86 21.49 -10.33
C GLY A 359 44.32 21.31 -9.90
N ALA A 360 45.20 20.93 -10.84
CA ALA A 360 46.60 20.64 -10.53
C ALA A 360 47.40 21.83 -9.94
N ALA A 361 46.98 23.07 -10.26
CA ALA A 361 47.54 24.31 -9.71
C ALA A 361 46.63 24.98 -8.68
N ALA A 362 45.54 24.32 -8.26
CA ALA A 362 44.49 24.87 -7.41
C ALA A 362 43.76 26.13 -7.96
N ASP A 363 43.83 26.36 -9.28
CA ASP A 363 43.18 27.48 -9.99
C ASP A 363 41.65 27.34 -10.15
N GLY A 364 41.08 26.23 -9.68
CA GLY A 364 39.63 26.02 -9.74
C GLY A 364 38.86 27.07 -8.95
N ARG A 365 37.62 27.33 -9.36
CA ARG A 365 36.76 28.26 -8.63
C ARG A 365 36.30 27.62 -7.32
N LEU A 366 36.47 28.35 -6.21
CA LEU A 366 35.99 27.97 -4.89
C LEU A 366 34.45 28.05 -4.78
N ALA A 367 33.86 29.02 -5.47
CA ALA A 367 32.42 29.20 -5.52
C ALA A 367 31.82 28.45 -6.72
N PRO A 368 30.71 27.72 -6.54
CA PRO A 368 29.95 27.16 -7.65
C PRO A 368 29.62 28.22 -8.71
N VAL A 369 29.63 27.82 -9.99
CA VAL A 369 29.18 28.71 -11.08
C VAL A 369 27.66 28.78 -11.04
N GLU A 370 27.12 29.94 -10.70
CA GLU A 370 25.67 30.17 -10.60
C GLU A 370 25.02 30.16 -11.99
N ALA A 371 24.12 29.20 -12.21
CA ALA A 371 23.27 29.19 -13.41
C ALA A 371 22.06 30.11 -13.17
N ARG A 372 22.13 31.34 -13.69
CA ARG A 372 20.99 32.27 -13.64
C ARG A 372 19.99 31.92 -14.73
N VAL A 373 19.02 31.07 -14.42
CA VAL A 373 17.91 30.77 -15.34
C VAL A 373 16.94 31.94 -15.32
N SER A 374 16.82 32.67 -16.43
CA SER A 374 15.77 33.67 -16.61
C SER A 374 14.43 32.94 -16.69
N ALA A 375 13.59 33.10 -15.67
CA ALA A 375 12.27 32.48 -15.58
C ALA A 375 11.29 33.08 -16.62
N GLY A 376 11.46 32.74 -17.91
CA GLY A 376 10.54 33.07 -19.00
C GLY A 376 10.21 34.55 -19.22
N LYS A 377 10.93 35.47 -18.57
CA LYS A 377 10.73 36.93 -18.59
C LYS A 377 12.03 37.64 -18.97
N SER A 378 11.95 38.90 -19.40
CA SER A 378 13.10 39.68 -19.87
C SER A 378 14.17 39.87 -18.78
N LEU A 379 15.43 39.98 -19.20
CA LEU A 379 16.59 40.21 -18.34
C LEU A 379 16.38 41.43 -17.41
N ASP A 380 15.80 42.51 -17.95
CA ASP A 380 15.50 43.73 -17.21
C ASP A 380 14.49 43.52 -16.08
N HIS A 381 13.51 42.63 -16.28
CA HIS A 381 12.55 42.28 -15.23
C HIS A 381 13.23 41.50 -14.09
N CYS A 382 14.16 40.61 -14.43
CA CYS A 382 14.97 39.88 -13.45
C CYS A 382 15.92 40.81 -12.67
N MET A 383 16.48 41.84 -13.31
CA MET A 383 17.31 42.85 -12.62
C MET A 383 16.48 43.74 -11.71
N ALA A 384 15.30 44.20 -12.14
CA ALA A 384 14.41 45.02 -11.32
C ALA A 384 13.90 44.28 -10.06
N ILE A 385 13.62 42.97 -10.17
CA ILE A 385 13.29 42.13 -9.01
C ILE A 385 14.51 42.02 -8.08
N SER A 386 15.69 41.74 -8.64
CA SER A 386 16.94 41.64 -7.87
C SER A 386 17.24 42.90 -7.06
N GLU A 387 17.04 44.08 -7.66
CA GLU A 387 17.29 45.37 -7.01
C GLU A 387 16.29 45.66 -5.89
N LYS A 388 15.00 45.34 -6.10
CA LYS A 388 13.97 45.45 -5.06
C LYS A 388 14.22 44.51 -3.88
N LEU A 389 14.86 43.37 -4.12
CA LEU A 389 15.21 42.39 -3.09
C LEU A 389 16.50 42.75 -2.34
N ALA A 390 17.48 43.32 -3.02
CA ALA A 390 18.70 43.85 -2.41
C ALA A 390 18.43 45.01 -1.44
N ALA A 391 17.27 45.67 -1.57
CA ALA A 391 16.79 46.71 -0.65
C ALA A 391 16.17 46.17 0.66
N LYS A 392 15.97 44.84 0.81
CA LYS A 392 15.47 44.23 2.05
C LYS A 392 16.66 43.83 2.96
N ASP A 393 16.48 43.98 4.27
CA ASP A 393 17.51 43.60 5.26
C ASP A 393 17.93 42.11 5.11
N PRO A 394 19.21 41.80 4.86
CA PRO A 394 19.68 40.43 4.59
C PRO A 394 19.43 39.47 5.76
N LEU A 395 19.50 39.97 6.99
CA LEU A 395 19.31 39.18 8.21
C LEU A 395 17.86 38.70 8.41
N LYS A 396 16.85 39.49 8.00
CA LYS A 396 15.44 39.09 8.10
C LYS A 396 15.08 38.01 7.09
N VAL A 397 15.70 38.05 5.91
CA VAL A 397 15.51 37.06 4.86
C VAL A 397 16.12 35.71 5.27
N GLU A 398 17.34 35.72 5.82
CA GLU A 398 18.01 34.53 6.33
C GLU A 398 17.21 33.85 7.46
N GLN A 399 16.71 34.63 8.43
CA GLN A 399 15.86 34.09 9.51
C GLN A 399 14.55 33.49 8.99
N LYS A 400 13.96 34.07 7.95
CA LYS A 400 12.72 33.54 7.33
C LYS A 400 12.98 32.23 6.60
N LEU A 401 14.09 32.13 5.86
CA LEU A 401 14.50 30.89 5.17
C LEU A 401 14.81 29.77 6.15
N LYS A 402 15.52 30.06 7.24
CA LYS A 402 15.82 29.08 8.28
C LYS A 402 14.55 28.54 8.95
N ARG A 403 13.56 29.41 9.21
CA ARG A 403 12.25 29.00 9.73
C ARG A 403 11.49 28.08 8.75
N LEU A 404 11.56 28.38 7.45
CA LEU A 404 10.94 27.54 6.43
C LEU A 404 11.62 26.16 6.33
N GLN A 405 12.96 26.12 6.34
CA GLN A 405 13.72 24.87 6.35
C GLN A 405 13.39 24.00 7.58
N THR A 406 13.39 24.58 8.78
CA THR A 406 13.04 23.84 10.00
C THR A 406 11.62 23.28 9.96
N ARG A 407 10.68 24.02 9.33
CA ARG A 407 9.28 23.58 9.18
C ARG A 407 9.14 22.43 8.19
N GLU A 408 9.90 22.47 7.10
CA GLU A 408 9.93 21.42 6.08
C GLU A 408 10.57 20.13 6.61
N GLU A 409 11.69 20.26 7.35
CA GLU A 409 12.32 19.14 8.05
C GLU A 409 11.40 18.50 9.09
N GLU A 410 10.67 19.30 9.85
CA GLU A 410 9.69 18.80 10.83
C GLU A 410 8.51 18.08 10.16
N ARG A 411 8.02 18.61 9.03
CA ARG A 411 6.97 17.95 8.23
C ARG A 411 7.45 16.59 7.70
N ASN A 412 8.65 16.55 7.12
CA ASN A 412 9.24 15.32 6.59
C ASN A 412 9.46 14.28 7.71
N LYS A 413 9.94 14.72 8.88
CA LYS A 413 10.10 13.84 10.05
C LYS A 413 8.76 13.23 10.50
N ARG A 414 7.70 14.03 10.57
CA ARG A 414 6.35 13.56 10.95
C ARG A 414 5.78 12.57 9.93
N ALA A 415 5.98 12.82 8.63
CA ALA A 415 5.58 11.90 7.58
C ALA A 415 6.31 10.55 7.70
N TYR A 416 7.63 10.56 7.93
CA TYR A 416 8.42 9.35 8.16
C TYR A 416 7.98 8.56 9.40
N GLU A 417 7.67 9.26 10.50
CA GLU A 417 7.15 8.62 11.72
C GLU A 417 5.79 7.95 11.48
N ARG A 418 4.88 8.59 10.73
CA ARG A 418 3.57 8.02 10.36
C ARG A 418 3.70 6.80 9.46
N GLU A 419 4.61 6.84 8.48
CA GLU A 419 4.87 5.71 7.57
C GLU A 419 5.39 4.50 8.35
N LYS A 420 6.34 4.72 9.27
CA LYS A 420 6.83 3.67 10.17
C LYS A 420 5.74 3.11 11.10
N GLU A 421 4.81 3.94 11.57
CA GLU A 421 3.66 3.47 12.34
C GLU A 421 2.67 2.67 11.49
N ARG A 422 2.48 3.04 10.22
CA ARG A 422 1.63 2.30 9.27
C ARG A 422 2.23 0.94 8.95
N GLU A 423 3.54 0.87 8.74
CA GLU A 423 4.27 -0.40 8.60
C GLU A 423 4.12 -1.26 9.86
N ARG A 424 4.22 -0.68 11.05
CA ARG A 424 4.00 -1.40 12.31
C ARG A 424 2.56 -1.91 12.48
N ARG A 425 1.57 -1.19 11.96
CA ARG A 425 0.14 -1.55 11.99
C ARG A 425 -0.32 -2.30 10.74
N ASN A 426 0.59 -2.89 9.97
CA ASN A 426 0.27 -3.62 8.75
C ASN A 426 -0.42 -4.97 9.06
N VAL A 427 -1.31 -5.41 8.17
CA VAL A 427 -2.12 -6.65 8.29
C VAL A 427 -1.23 -7.87 8.52
N PHE A 428 -0.02 -7.89 7.95
CA PHE A 428 0.97 -8.94 8.19
C PHE A 428 1.57 -8.93 9.60
N ASN A 429 1.81 -7.76 10.19
CA ASN A 429 2.24 -7.66 11.59
C ASN A 429 1.09 -7.99 12.55
N PHE A 430 -0.15 -7.67 12.17
CA PHE A 430 -1.35 -8.09 12.89
C PHE A 430 -1.54 -9.61 12.83
N LEU A 431 -1.42 -10.23 11.65
CA LEU A 431 -1.44 -11.69 11.45
C LEU A 431 -0.32 -12.36 12.23
N ASN A 432 0.90 -11.81 12.18
CA ASN A 432 2.04 -12.34 12.94
C ASN A 432 1.80 -12.26 14.45
N ASN A 433 1.06 -11.25 14.94
CA ASN A 433 0.67 -11.14 16.34
C ASN A 433 -0.54 -12.01 16.72
N THR A 434 -1.49 -12.27 15.81
CA THR A 434 -2.75 -12.98 16.10
C THR A 434 -2.70 -14.48 15.80
N LEU A 435 -1.91 -14.89 14.80
CA LEU A 435 -1.71 -16.29 14.42
C LEU A 435 -0.38 -16.85 14.93
N GLY A 436 0.57 -15.98 15.33
CA GLY A 436 1.88 -16.38 15.86
C GLY A 436 1.89 -16.80 17.33
N ASP A 437 0.77 -16.67 18.06
CA ASP A 437 0.70 -16.99 19.49
C ASP A 437 -0.08 -18.27 19.77
N LYS A 438 0.49 -19.40 19.33
CA LYS A 438 0.16 -20.75 19.81
C LYS A 438 1.42 -21.60 19.99
N SER A 439 2.34 -21.13 20.82
CA SER A 439 3.14 -22.00 21.67
C SER A 439 3.92 -21.18 22.71
N GLU A 440 3.66 -21.52 23.98
CA GLU A 440 4.34 -21.07 25.21
C GLU A 440 3.80 -19.81 25.88
N ALA A 441 2.76 -20.03 26.68
CA ALA A 441 2.44 -19.17 27.82
C ALA A 441 3.61 -19.14 28.81
N SER A 442 4.32 -18.01 28.88
CA SER A 442 5.02 -17.57 30.08
C SER A 442 5.07 -16.04 30.13
N GLU A 443 4.34 -15.45 31.09
CA GLU A 443 4.49 -14.11 31.75
C GLU A 443 4.82 -12.87 30.89
N PRO A 444 4.33 -11.66 31.23
CA PRO A 444 4.50 -10.45 30.42
C PRO A 444 5.95 -9.95 30.48
N GLY A 445 6.79 -10.51 29.60
CA GLY A 445 8.19 -10.17 29.40
C GLY A 445 8.38 -9.28 28.20
N THR A 446 9.02 -8.14 28.43
CA THR A 446 9.57 -7.19 27.47
C THR A 446 10.45 -7.86 26.39
N ASN A 447 9.83 -8.37 25.32
CA ASN A 447 10.53 -8.94 24.17
C ASN A 447 10.09 -8.28 22.86
N ALA A 448 10.33 -6.98 22.75
CA ALA A 448 10.70 -6.39 21.46
C ALA A 448 12.21 -6.17 21.50
N LEU A 449 12.95 -6.78 20.56
CA LEU A 449 14.41 -6.75 20.38
C LEU A 449 15.20 -7.82 21.17
N SER A 450 15.05 -9.08 20.79
CA SER A 450 16.21 -9.99 20.76
C SER A 450 16.41 -10.43 19.32
N ILE A 451 17.10 -9.60 18.54
CA ILE A 451 17.83 -10.08 17.37
C ILE A 451 18.67 -11.25 17.89
N ASP A 452 18.50 -12.44 17.32
CA ASP A 452 19.23 -13.63 17.75
C ASP A 452 20.73 -13.29 17.69
N ILE A 453 21.37 -13.18 18.86
CA ILE A 453 22.76 -12.69 19.03
C ILE A 453 23.74 -13.52 18.17
N LYS A 454 23.34 -14.75 17.82
CA LYS A 454 24.07 -15.66 16.95
C LYS A 454 24.07 -15.23 15.47
N GLN A 455 23.03 -14.54 15.01
CA GLN A 455 22.86 -14.12 13.61
C GLN A 455 23.45 -12.72 13.32
N SER A 456 23.71 -11.91 14.34
CA SER A 456 24.23 -10.54 14.16
C SER A 456 25.70 -10.54 13.71
N THR A 457 26.14 -9.50 12.99
CA THR A 457 27.54 -9.40 12.53
C THR A 457 28.48 -8.98 13.67
N SER A 458 29.80 -9.20 13.53
CA SER A 458 30.77 -8.78 14.56
C SER A 458 30.79 -7.27 14.82
N LYS A 459 30.44 -6.46 13.81
CA LYS A 459 30.27 -5.01 13.94
C LYS A 459 29.00 -4.68 14.72
N ASP A 460 27.91 -5.39 14.46
CA ASP A 460 26.64 -5.18 15.14
C ASP A 460 26.74 -5.57 16.62
N LEU A 461 27.42 -6.68 16.96
CA LEU A 461 27.70 -7.05 18.35
C LEU A 461 28.48 -5.96 19.12
N ASN A 462 29.38 -5.23 18.46
CA ASN A 462 30.11 -4.13 19.09
C ASN A 462 29.21 -2.91 19.33
N ILE A 463 28.30 -2.63 18.40
CA ILE A 463 27.32 -1.55 18.53
C ILE A 463 26.31 -1.89 19.63
N GLU A 464 25.79 -3.12 19.66
CA GLU A 464 24.88 -3.59 20.71
C GLU A 464 25.54 -3.58 22.07
N LYS A 465 26.79 -4.03 22.19
CA LYS A 465 27.56 -3.93 23.44
C LYS A 465 27.61 -2.48 23.94
N PHE A 466 27.93 -1.53 23.05
CA PHE A 466 28.02 -0.11 23.43
C PHE A 466 26.66 0.45 23.88
N LYS A 467 25.57 0.09 23.18
CA LYS A 467 24.21 0.49 23.54
C LYS A 467 23.82 -0.06 24.91
N VAL A 468 24.02 -1.36 25.15
CA VAL A 468 23.74 -2.02 26.42
C VAL A 468 24.56 -1.39 27.55
N GLU A 469 25.83 -1.09 27.33
CA GLU A 469 26.69 -0.42 28.34
C GLU A 469 26.19 1.01 28.66
N GLN A 470 25.76 1.76 27.65
CA GLN A 470 25.20 3.10 27.84
C GLN A 470 23.87 3.04 28.63
N ASP A 471 23.01 2.08 28.31
CA ASP A 471 21.72 1.90 28.99
C ASP A 471 21.89 1.39 30.42
N CYS A 472 22.84 0.48 30.67
CA CYS A 472 23.26 0.11 32.03
C CYS A 472 23.66 1.35 32.85
N LYS A 473 24.49 2.24 32.30
CA LYS A 473 24.90 3.49 32.98
C LYS A 473 23.71 4.42 33.25
N LYS A 474 22.73 4.49 32.34
CA LYS A 474 21.51 5.29 32.57
C LYS A 474 20.70 4.75 33.73
N VAL A 475 20.43 3.44 33.75
CA VAL A 475 19.66 2.78 34.82
C VAL A 475 20.40 2.87 36.16
N GLU A 476 21.72 2.70 36.18
CA GLU A 476 22.54 2.91 37.38
C GLU A 476 22.39 4.33 37.95
N ASN A 477 22.42 5.35 37.09
CA ASN A 477 22.20 6.74 37.50
C ASN A 477 20.78 6.98 38.03
N GLU A 478 19.77 6.33 37.46
CA GLU A 478 18.40 6.39 37.96
C GLU A 478 18.26 5.73 39.34
N ILE A 479 18.89 4.57 39.54
CA ILE A 479 18.94 3.89 40.85
C ILE A 479 19.62 4.80 41.88
N LEU A 480 20.71 5.48 41.52
CA LEU A 480 21.39 6.45 42.40
C LEU A 480 20.50 7.66 42.74
N LYS A 481 19.73 8.17 41.78
CA LYS A 481 18.76 9.25 42.04
C LYS A 481 17.65 8.79 42.97
N LEU A 482 17.10 7.58 42.74
CA LEU A 482 16.07 7.00 43.57
C LEU A 482 16.57 6.68 44.97
N SER A 483 17.80 6.16 45.13
CA SER A 483 18.39 5.89 46.45
C SER A 483 18.65 7.18 47.24
N ASN A 484 19.12 8.23 46.58
CA ASN A 484 19.26 9.55 47.18
C ASN A 484 17.90 10.15 47.59
N SER A 485 16.84 9.87 46.83
CA SER A 485 15.48 10.28 47.20
C SER A 485 14.94 9.45 48.36
N LEU A 486 15.25 8.15 48.43
CA LEU A 486 14.84 7.25 49.49
C LEU A 486 15.38 7.72 50.85
N GLY A 487 16.64 8.18 50.89
CA GLY A 487 17.26 8.74 52.10
C GLY A 487 16.57 10.00 52.66
N LYS A 488 15.69 10.66 51.89
CA LYS A 488 14.92 11.83 52.33
C LYS A 488 13.60 11.47 53.03
N TYR A 489 13.14 10.21 52.92
CA TYR A 489 11.89 9.76 53.53
C TYR A 489 12.16 8.87 54.75
N PRO A 490 11.44 9.05 55.86
CA PRO A 490 11.59 8.17 57.02
C PRO A 490 11.05 6.76 56.73
N GLN A 491 11.72 5.75 57.31
CA GLN A 491 11.39 4.33 57.12
C GLN A 491 9.94 4.06 57.54
N GLY A 492 9.20 3.35 56.68
CA GLY A 492 7.80 2.95 56.93
C GLY A 492 6.73 3.87 56.33
N THR A 493 7.11 5.04 55.79
CA THR A 493 6.18 5.88 55.01
C THR A 493 5.82 5.22 53.68
N ASN A 494 4.62 5.52 53.17
CA ASN A 494 4.17 5.05 51.86
C ASN A 494 5.12 5.51 50.74
N GLY A 495 5.71 6.70 50.86
CA GLY A 495 6.75 7.21 49.94
C GLY A 495 8.02 6.36 49.97
N HIS A 496 8.52 5.99 51.16
CA HIS A 496 9.67 5.11 51.30
C HIS A 496 9.41 3.71 50.71
N ARG A 497 8.20 3.15 50.89
CA ARG A 497 7.84 1.84 50.30
C ARG A 497 7.76 1.90 48.77
N SER A 498 7.14 2.95 48.22
CA SER A 498 7.00 3.13 46.78
C SER A 498 8.37 3.30 46.10
N ILE A 499 9.23 4.16 46.63
CA ILE A 499 10.59 4.37 46.09
C ILE A 499 11.45 3.11 46.24
N SER A 500 11.33 2.39 47.36
CA SER A 500 12.02 1.10 47.54
C SER A 500 11.58 0.06 46.51
N MET A 501 10.29 0.00 46.20
CA MET A 501 9.75 -0.87 45.16
C MET A 501 10.28 -0.48 43.75
N GLN A 502 10.31 0.81 43.43
CA GLN A 502 10.90 1.30 42.18
C GLN A 502 12.40 1.00 42.07
N ILE A 503 13.15 1.12 43.17
CA ILE A 503 14.56 0.71 43.22
C ILE A 503 14.68 -0.80 42.95
N ALA A 504 13.81 -1.63 43.53
CA ALA A 504 13.83 -3.07 43.29
C ALA A 504 13.53 -3.43 41.83
N GLU A 505 12.58 -2.74 41.20
CA GLU A 505 12.26 -2.89 39.77
C GLU A 505 13.43 -2.47 38.87
N LYS A 506 14.01 -1.30 39.12
CA LYS A 506 15.19 -0.82 38.39
C LYS A 506 16.42 -1.71 38.56
N ASN A 507 16.60 -2.31 39.72
CA ASN A 507 17.64 -3.33 39.94
C ASN A 507 17.39 -4.61 39.14
N LYS A 508 16.13 -5.04 38.97
CA LYS A 508 15.78 -6.18 38.10
C LYS A 508 16.10 -5.85 36.64
N GLU A 509 15.72 -4.65 36.17
CA GLU A 509 16.02 -4.16 34.82
C GLU A 509 17.54 -4.14 34.56
N LEU A 510 18.32 -3.60 35.50
CA LEU A 510 19.78 -3.58 35.43
C LEU A 510 20.37 -5.00 35.33
N ASN A 511 19.87 -5.95 36.13
CA ASN A 511 20.33 -7.34 36.07
C ASN A 511 20.05 -8.00 34.73
N ILE A 512 18.89 -7.74 34.12
CA ILE A 512 18.55 -8.23 32.78
C ILE A 512 19.55 -7.67 31.75
N MET A 513 19.82 -6.36 31.79
CA MET A 513 20.76 -5.72 30.87
C MET A 513 22.20 -6.23 31.05
N ARG A 514 22.65 -6.46 32.30
CA ARG A 514 23.96 -7.08 32.57
C ARG A 514 24.04 -8.53 32.10
N ASN A 515 22.95 -9.28 32.13
CA ASN A 515 22.92 -10.64 31.58
C ASN A 515 23.03 -10.61 30.05
N LYS A 516 22.36 -9.67 29.37
CA LYS A 516 22.51 -9.45 27.93
C LYS A 516 23.95 -9.05 27.57
N GLU A 517 24.58 -8.17 28.36
CA GLU A 517 25.99 -7.81 28.18
C GLU A 517 26.92 -9.04 28.25
N LYS A 518 26.73 -9.90 29.26
CA LYS A 518 27.51 -11.14 29.40
C LYS A 518 27.31 -12.09 28.21
N GLN A 519 26.09 -12.21 27.68
CA GLN A 519 25.81 -13.02 26.50
C GLN A 519 26.56 -12.50 25.27
N ILE A 520 26.53 -11.19 25.02
CA ILE A 520 27.26 -10.55 23.93
C ILE A 520 28.78 -10.77 24.07
N LEU A 521 29.32 -10.63 25.30
CA LEU A 521 30.75 -10.87 25.55
C LEU A 521 31.16 -12.33 25.32
N ASN A 522 30.33 -13.28 25.73
CA ASN A 522 30.58 -14.71 25.51
C ASN A 522 30.58 -15.03 24.02
N GLU A 523 29.61 -14.53 23.26
CA GLU A 523 29.54 -14.69 21.79
C GLU A 523 30.76 -14.07 21.10
N GLN A 524 31.16 -12.85 21.50
CA GLN A 524 32.37 -12.21 20.97
C GLN A 524 33.63 -13.03 21.24
N LYS A 525 33.73 -13.65 22.43
CA LYS A 525 34.85 -14.52 22.78
C LYS A 525 34.85 -15.79 21.94
N GLN A 526 33.70 -16.45 21.78
CA GLN A 526 33.55 -17.63 20.94
C GLN A 526 33.94 -17.35 19.48
N ARG A 527 33.54 -16.20 18.92
CA ARG A 527 33.93 -15.81 17.55
C ARG A 527 35.42 -15.53 17.41
N LYS A 528 36.04 -14.89 18.40
CA LYS A 528 37.50 -14.66 18.42
C LYS A 528 38.26 -15.98 18.53
N ASP A 529 37.79 -16.91 19.36
CA ASP A 529 38.41 -18.22 19.54
C ASP A 529 38.25 -19.07 18.27
N LYS A 530 37.06 -19.10 17.63
CA LYS A 530 36.84 -19.74 16.34
C LYS A 530 37.74 -19.14 15.24
N HIS A 531 37.86 -17.81 15.19
CA HIS A 531 38.72 -17.15 14.20
C HIS A 531 40.20 -17.56 14.36
N LYS A 532 40.72 -17.63 15.60
CA LYS A 532 42.07 -18.12 15.87
C LYS A 532 42.29 -19.58 15.45
N MET A 533 41.26 -20.41 15.50
CA MET A 533 41.32 -21.83 15.07
C MET A 533 41.24 -22.01 13.54
N THR A 534 40.84 -20.98 12.80
CA THR A 534 40.67 -21.02 11.33
C THR A 534 41.79 -20.36 10.54
N VAL A 535 42.72 -19.67 11.22
CA VAL A 535 43.92 -19.09 10.60
C VAL A 535 45.05 -20.10 10.75
N PHE A 536 45.34 -20.84 9.68
CA PHE A 536 46.48 -21.76 9.57
C PHE A 536 47.71 -21.08 9.00
#